data_AF-A0A7C3BIU0-F1
#
_entry.id   AF-A0A7C3BIU0-F1
#
_cell.length_a   1.000
_cell.length_b   1.000
_cell.length_c   1.000
_cell.angle_alpha   90.00
_cell.angle_beta   90.00
_cell.angle_gamma   90.00
#
_symmetry.space_group_name_H-M   'P 1'
#
loop_
_entity.id
_entity.type
_entity.pdbx_description
1 polymer ?
#
loop_
_entity_poly.entity_id
_entity_poly.type
_entity_poly.pdbx_seq_one_letter_code
_entity_poly.pdbx_strand_id
1 'polypeptide(L)'
;MGKKSCYACGGEMEAGMMVKYRIVPADIAALYGVSDTRTVPLCPSCADEAHEWYHKRVSTLTYDNGIKRFRARSPTEMVRECECALSSFAHYQRERRKKPH
;
A
#
# COMPACT_ATOMS: atom_id res chain seq x y z
N MET A 1 -14.91 14.52 18.92
CA MET A 1 -14.21 14.15 17.67
C MET A 1 -13.39 12.91 17.98
N GLY A 2 -13.46 11.88 17.13
CA GLY A 2 -12.81 10.59 17.40
C GLY A 2 -11.36 10.58 16.90
N LYS A 3 -10.44 10.09 17.73
CA LYS A 3 -9.07 9.78 17.30
C LYS A 3 -9.07 8.50 16.46
N LYS A 4 -8.16 8.41 15.50
CA LYS A 4 -7.90 7.21 14.70
C LYS A 4 -6.40 6.95 14.64
N SER A 5 -6.05 5.67 14.58
CA SER A 5 -4.66 5.23 14.51
C SER A 5 -4.24 5.02 13.06
N CYS A 6 -3.02 5.44 12.73
CA CYS A 6 -2.44 5.28 11.41
C CYS A 6 -2.16 3.80 11.18
N TYR A 7 -2.68 3.25 10.08
CA TYR A 7 -2.48 1.84 9.74
C TYR A 7 -0.98 1.46 9.63
N ALA A 8 -0.16 2.35 9.07
CA ALA A 8 1.27 2.12 8.90
C ALA A 8 2.03 2.25 10.23
N CYS A 9 2.15 3.46 10.78
CA CYS A 9 3.03 3.73 11.92
C CYS A 9 2.37 3.57 13.30
N GLY A 10 1.06 3.34 13.37
CA GLY A 10 0.29 3.22 14.61
C GLY A 10 0.04 4.55 15.35
N GLY A 11 0.56 5.68 14.84
CA GLY A 11 0.36 6.99 15.46
C GLY A 11 -1.10 7.42 15.49
N GLU A 12 -1.56 7.95 16.61
CA GLU A 12 -2.93 8.44 16.79
C GLU A 12 -3.05 9.91 16.38
N MET A 13 -4.09 10.22 15.62
CA MET A 13 -4.39 11.59 15.19
C MET A 13 -5.92 11.79 15.14
N GLU A 14 -6.35 13.05 15.10
CA GLU A 14 -7.76 13.36 14.87
C GLU A 14 -8.23 12.77 13.54
N ALA A 15 -9.40 12.14 13.52
CA ALA A 15 -9.90 11.47 12.31
C ALA A 15 -10.01 12.40 11.10
N GLY A 16 -10.21 13.70 11.31
CA GLY A 16 -10.26 14.72 10.24
C GLY A 16 -8.90 15.03 9.60
N MET A 17 -7.79 14.67 10.26
CA MET A 17 -6.43 14.85 9.74
C MET A 17 -5.88 13.59 9.04
N MET A 18 -6.66 12.51 9.00
CA MET A 18 -6.22 11.26 8.37
C MET A 18 -6.55 11.23 6.89
N VAL A 19 -5.58 10.75 6.11
CA VAL A 19 -5.74 10.48 4.69
C VAL A 19 -6.41 9.12 4.51
N LYS A 20 -7.49 9.07 3.73
CA LYS A 20 -8.09 7.81 3.26
C LYS A 20 -7.26 7.28 2.10
N TYR A 21 -6.26 6.46 2.42
CA TYR A 21 -5.34 5.92 1.43
C TYR A 21 -5.93 4.67 0.76
N ARG A 22 -5.97 4.62 -0.57
CA ARG A 22 -6.43 3.44 -1.32
C ARG A 22 -5.33 2.39 -1.33
N ILE A 23 -5.68 1.15 -0.98
CA ILE A 23 -4.71 0.04 -1.04
C ILE A 23 -4.30 -0.23 -2.49
N VAL A 24 -5.23 -0.10 -3.45
CA VAL A 24 -4.88 -0.15 -4.88
C VAL A 24 -4.95 1.28 -5.42
N PRO A 25 -3.81 1.85 -5.87
CA PRO A 25 -3.78 3.16 -6.51
C PRO A 25 -4.77 3.25 -7.68
N ALA A 26 -5.31 4.45 -7.92
CA ALA A 26 -6.37 4.65 -8.91
C ALA A 26 -5.93 4.30 -10.34
N ASP A 27 -4.66 4.57 -10.66
CA ASP A 27 -4.00 4.24 -11.92
C ASP A 27 -3.94 2.71 -12.13
N ILE A 28 -3.48 1.94 -11.14
CA ILE A 28 -3.49 0.47 -11.19
C ILE A 28 -4.91 -0.06 -11.28
N ALA A 29 -5.83 0.48 -10.48
CA ALA A 29 -7.23 0.06 -10.50
C ALA A 29 -7.87 0.26 -11.89
N ALA A 30 -7.60 1.39 -12.53
CA ALA A 30 -8.06 1.68 -13.89
C ALA A 30 -7.42 0.76 -14.94
N LEU A 31 -6.10 0.55 -14.87
CA LEU A 31 -5.36 -0.31 -15.82
C LEU A 31 -5.82 -1.77 -15.79
N TYR A 32 -6.19 -2.27 -14.60
CA TYR A 32 -6.55 -3.68 -14.40
C TYR A 32 -8.05 -3.91 -14.21
N GLY A 33 -8.89 -2.88 -14.37
CA GLY A 33 -10.34 -2.99 -14.22
C GLY A 33 -10.80 -3.38 -12.81
N VAL A 34 -10.03 -3.03 -11.78
CA VAL A 34 -10.35 -3.36 -10.38
C VAL A 34 -11.31 -2.31 -9.83
N SER A 35 -12.52 -2.75 -9.47
CA SER A 35 -13.57 -1.86 -8.94
C SER A 35 -13.51 -1.69 -7.42
N ASP A 36 -13.00 -2.68 -6.69
CA ASP A 36 -12.91 -2.65 -5.23
C ASP A 36 -11.57 -2.07 -4.78
N THR A 37 -11.59 -0.82 -4.30
CA THR A 37 -10.40 -0.20 -3.69
C THR A 37 -10.65 0.05 -2.21
N ARG A 38 -10.47 -1.01 -1.42
CA ARG A 38 -10.38 -0.90 0.04
C ARG A 38 -9.44 0.25 0.43
N THR A 39 -9.84 1.02 1.44
CA THR A 39 -9.05 2.14 1.95
C THR A 39 -8.63 1.92 3.39
N VAL A 40 -7.44 2.39 3.74
CA VAL A 40 -6.95 2.42 5.13
C VAL A 40 -6.68 3.85 5.58
N PRO A 41 -6.83 4.15 6.88
CA PRO A 41 -6.44 5.45 7.41
C PRO A 41 -4.92 5.54 7.55
N LEU A 42 -4.30 6.54 6.93
CA LEU A 42 -2.89 6.88 7.12
C LEU A 42 -2.76 8.33 7.63
N CYS A 43 -1.70 8.60 8.40
CA CYS A 43 -1.30 9.98 8.63
C CYS A 43 -0.70 10.57 7.33
N PRO A 44 -0.71 11.90 7.15
CA PRO A 44 -0.22 12.54 5.92
C PRO A 44 1.19 12.07 5.52
N SER A 45 2.13 12.09 6.47
CA SER A 45 3.51 11.61 6.25
C SER A 45 3.59 10.17 5.75
N CYS A 46 2.82 9.25 6.35
CA CYS A 46 2.83 7.86 5.91
C CYS A 46 2.09 7.65 4.59
N ALA A 47 1.17 8.54 4.22
CA ALA A 47 0.50 8.47 2.92
C ALA A 47 1.46 8.85 1.77
N ASP A 48 2.25 9.92 1.94
CA ASP A 48 3.30 10.29 0.98
C ASP A 48 4.37 9.20 0.86
N GLU A 49 4.91 8.72 1.98
CA GLU A 49 5.91 7.64 1.97
C GLU A 49 5.35 6.33 1.39
N ALA A 50 4.07 6.02 1.64
CA ALA A 50 3.43 4.85 1.04
C ALA A 50 3.38 5.00 -0.49
N HIS A 51 3.01 6.17 -1.02
CA HIS A 51 2.95 6.39 -2.45
C HIS A 51 4.32 6.16 -3.12
N GLU A 52 5.40 6.68 -2.53
CA GLU A 52 6.77 6.42 -2.99
C GLU A 52 7.15 4.92 -2.89
N TRP A 53 6.75 4.26 -1.80
CA TRP A 53 7.01 2.83 -1.62
C TRP A 53 6.36 1.99 -2.71
N TYR A 54 5.13 2.33 -3.10
CA TYR A 54 4.43 1.68 -4.21
C TYR A 54 5.19 1.82 -5.52
N HIS A 55 5.60 3.04 -5.88
CA HIS A 55 6.36 3.30 -7.10
C HIS A 55 7.68 2.50 -7.16
N LYS A 56 8.29 2.23 -6.01
CA LYS A 56 9.57 1.51 -5.92
C LYS A 56 9.41 -0.02 -5.87
N ARG A 57 8.29 -0.54 -5.36
CA ARG A 57 8.15 -1.97 -5.02
C ARG A 57 7.02 -2.71 -5.72
N VAL A 58 6.02 -2.02 -6.26
CA VAL A 58 4.95 -2.67 -7.02
C VAL A 58 5.38 -2.78 -8.47
N SER A 59 5.43 -4.01 -8.97
CA SER A 59 5.71 -4.29 -10.38
C SER A 59 4.44 -4.78 -11.09
N THR A 60 4.31 -4.48 -12.37
CA THR A 60 3.24 -5.02 -13.24
C THR A 60 3.60 -6.40 -13.81
N LEU A 61 4.86 -6.84 -13.65
CA LEU A 61 5.37 -8.09 -14.19
C LEU A 61 5.72 -9.08 -13.07
N THR A 62 5.29 -10.32 -13.24
CA THR A 62 5.66 -11.45 -12.37
C THR A 62 6.38 -12.52 -13.16
N TYR A 63 7.28 -13.26 -12.52
CA TYR A 63 7.94 -14.40 -13.16
C TYR A 63 7.05 -15.65 -13.04
N ASP A 64 6.72 -16.23 -14.19
CA ASP A 64 5.93 -17.47 -14.23
C ASP A 64 6.85 -18.67 -14.39
N ASN A 65 6.90 -19.51 -13.35
CA ASN A 65 7.75 -20.70 -13.32
C ASN A 65 7.32 -21.79 -14.31
N GLY A 66 6.04 -21.84 -14.69
CA GLY A 66 5.53 -22.84 -15.63
C GLY A 66 6.01 -22.58 -17.06
N ILE A 67 6.05 -21.31 -17.46
CA ILE A 67 6.52 -20.89 -18.79
C ILE A 67 7.97 -20.34 -18.79
N LYS A 68 8.62 -20.29 -17.63
CA LYS A 68 9.98 -19.79 -17.40
C LYS A 68 10.23 -18.39 -18.02
N ARG A 69 9.26 -17.49 -17.90
CA ARG A 69 9.33 -16.13 -18.44
C ARG A 69 8.52 -15.15 -17.61
N PHE A 70 8.86 -13.87 -17.73
CA PHE A 70 8.04 -12.81 -17.15
C PHE A 70 6.74 -12.66 -17.93
N ARG A 71 5.64 -12.47 -17.20
CA ARG A 71 4.33 -12.13 -17.75
C ARG A 71 3.72 -10.97 -16.97
N ALA A 72 2.76 -10.29 -17.61
CA ALA A 72 1.91 -9.35 -16.89
C ALA A 72 1.15 -10.09 -15.77
N ARG A 73 1.11 -9.46 -14.60
CA ARG A 73 0.22 -9.88 -13.52
C ARG A 73 -1.23 -9.75 -13.97
N SER A 74 -2.06 -10.72 -13.58
CA SER A 74 -3.52 -10.59 -13.67
C SER A 74 -4.03 -9.52 -12.69
N PRO A 75 -5.26 -9.00 -12.86
CA PRO A 75 -5.86 -8.05 -11.92
C PRO A 75 -5.80 -8.53 -10.46
N THR A 76 -6.10 -9.81 -10.21
CA THR A 76 -6.04 -10.40 -8.87
C THR A 76 -4.62 -10.44 -8.31
N GLU A 77 -3.62 -10.74 -9.14
CA GLU A 77 -2.20 -10.70 -8.74
C GLU A 77 -1.74 -9.27 -8.43
N MET A 78 -2.23 -8.27 -9.17
CA MET A 78 -1.94 -6.86 -8.89
C MET A 78 -2.54 -6.38 -7.58
N VAL A 79 -3.78 -6.75 -7.28
CA VAL A 79 -4.41 -6.41 -5.99
C VAL A 79 -3.60 -6.98 -4.84
N ARG A 80 -3.20 -8.25 -4.94
CA ARG A 80 -2.35 -8.90 -3.92
C ARG A 80 -0.99 -8.24 -3.79
N GLU A 81 -0.36 -7.86 -4.90
CA GLU A 81 0.94 -7.16 -4.88
C GLU A 81 0.83 -5.82 -4.16
N CYS A 82 -0.25 -5.07 -4.42
CA CYS A 82 -0.54 -3.81 -3.73
C CYS A 82 -0.77 -4.04 -2.21
N GLU A 83 -1.61 -5.01 -1.84
CA GLU A 83 -1.86 -5.37 -0.43
C GLU A 83 -0.57 -5.77 0.29
N CYS A 84 0.27 -6.60 -0.35
CA CYS A 84 1.58 -6.99 0.18
C CYS A 84 2.51 -5.79 0.32
N ALA A 85 2.61 -4.92 -0.68
CA ALA A 85 3.46 -3.73 -0.64
C ALA A 85 3.10 -2.81 0.54
N LEU A 86 1.81 -2.56 0.77
CA LEU A 86 1.35 -1.76 1.90
C LEU A 86 1.59 -2.44 3.24
N SER A 87 1.40 -3.75 3.32
CA SER A 87 1.69 -4.53 4.53
C SER A 87 3.18 -4.47 4.89
N SER A 88 4.06 -4.66 3.90
CA SER A 88 5.51 -4.50 4.07
C SER A 88 5.90 -3.08 4.45
N PHE A 89 5.26 -2.06 3.87
CA PHE A 89 5.48 -0.67 4.27
C PHE A 89 5.08 -0.41 5.71
N ALA A 90 3.90 -0.89 6.14
CA ALA A 90 3.44 -0.76 7.51
C ALA A 90 4.40 -1.45 8.50
N HIS A 91 4.88 -2.64 8.16
CA HIS A 91 5.89 -3.35 8.95
C HIS A 91 7.17 -2.50 9.08
N TYR A 92 7.70 -2.03 7.95
CA TYR A 92 8.90 -1.20 7.90
C TYR A 92 8.78 0.06 8.75
N GLN A 93 7.65 0.77 8.70
CA GLN A 93 7.42 1.98 9.50
C GLN A 93 7.34 1.67 11.01
N ARG A 94 6.73 0.54 11.40
CA ARG A 94 6.67 0.12 12.80
C ARG A 94 8.05 -0.25 13.34
N GLU A 95 8.87 -0.92 12.54
CA GLU A 95 10.24 -1.24 12.91
C GLU A 95 11.10 0.03 13.03
N ARG A 96 10.97 0.98 12.10
CA ARG A 96 11.65 2.28 12.19
C ARG A 96 11.31 3.05 13.46
N ARG A 97 10.04 3.04 13.88
CA ARG A 97 9.63 3.67 15.15
C ARG A 97 10.19 2.98 16.40
N LYS A 98 10.44 1.67 16.35
CA LYS A 98 10.99 0.91 17.48
C LYS A 98 12.48 1.09 17.69
N LYS A 99 13.21 1.58 16.68
CA LYS A 99 14.64 1.92 16.80
C LYS A 99 14.76 3.44 16.98
N PRO A 100 14.68 3.97 18.22
CA PRO A 100 15.09 5.33 18.46
C PRO A 100 16.58 5.42 18.14
N HIS A 101 16.94 6.39 17.31
CA HIS A 101 18.32 6.67 16.95
C HIS A 101 19.03 7.42 18.07
#